data_AF-A0A517ZA63-F1
#
_entry.id   AF-A0A517ZA63-F1
#
_cell.length_a   1.000
_cell.length_b   1.000
_cell.length_c   1.000
_cell.angle_alpha   90.00
_cell.angle_beta   90.00
_cell.angle_gamma   90.00
#
_symmetry.space_group_name_H-M   'P 1'
#
loop_
_entity.id
_entity.type
_entity.pdbx_description
1 polymer ?
#
loop_
_entity_poly.entity_id
_entity_poly.type
_entity_poly.pdbx_seq_one_letter_code
_entity_poly.pdbx_strand_id
1 'polypeptide(L)'
;MSTETPENQEPTSDATPAEPGAAEATASTEPASTEPASTESGAAEATEPAASDAPAETPAPEESTAAEPLPEVPEEGTVQPAFPGLDIGSQAMGGEGAVAAEPTIRGKIDRFGTAIGTGRRKTSVARVRISDGDGKLTVNGRDMKEYFTLERDQEMVLAPLKATDSLGKVDVWVKVNGGGPTGQTGAVLLGIARALQVRNPGLHHILSEGGYLTRDGRMVERKKYGLKKARRSFQFSKR
;
A
#
# COMPACT_ATOMS: atom_id res chain seq x y z
N MET A 1 -51.09 27.51 45.18
CA MET A 1 -52.45 27.84 44.71
C MET A 1 -52.34 28.36 43.30
N SER A 2 -53.22 27.85 42.45
CA SER A 2 -53.20 27.75 40.99
C SER A 2 -53.11 29.07 40.22
N THR A 3 -52.47 29.03 39.04
CA THR A 3 -52.85 29.85 37.88
C THR A 3 -52.68 29.03 36.61
N GLU A 4 -53.80 28.54 36.08
CA GLU A 4 -53.96 28.06 34.71
C GLU A 4 -53.73 29.20 33.70
N THR A 5 -53.15 28.90 32.54
CA THR A 5 -53.23 29.75 31.35
C THR A 5 -53.29 28.84 30.11
N PRO A 6 -54.22 29.09 29.17
CA PRO A 6 -54.62 28.13 28.16
C PRO A 6 -53.78 28.13 26.88
N GLU A 7 -53.86 26.97 26.25
CA GLU A 7 -53.45 26.55 24.91
C GLU A 7 -54.06 27.44 23.82
N ASN A 8 -53.20 28.03 22.97
CA ASN A 8 -53.60 28.86 21.84
C ASN A 8 -53.14 28.24 20.51
N GLN A 9 -54.08 28.22 19.57
CA GLN A 9 -54.10 27.50 18.30
C GLN A 9 -53.15 28.09 17.24
N GLU A 10 -52.80 27.22 16.29
CA GLU A 10 -52.01 27.47 15.08
C GLU A 10 -52.67 28.48 14.11
N PRO A 11 -51.89 29.23 13.31
CA PRO A 11 -52.41 29.89 12.12
C PRO A 11 -51.90 29.27 10.80
N THR A 12 -52.89 28.81 10.02
CA THR A 12 -53.18 29.15 8.60
C THR A 12 -52.20 28.81 7.47
N SER A 13 -52.76 28.03 6.54
CA SER A 13 -52.50 27.91 5.11
C SER A 13 -52.51 29.23 4.33
N ASP A 14 -51.59 29.38 3.35
CA ASP A 14 -51.90 29.72 1.95
C ASP A 14 -50.61 29.75 1.10
N ALA A 15 -50.65 29.18 -0.12
CA ALA A 15 -49.87 29.54 -1.32
C ALA A 15 -49.72 28.36 -2.31
N THR A 16 -50.55 28.35 -3.36
CA THR A 16 -50.31 27.66 -4.65
C THR A 16 -49.37 28.54 -5.51
N PRO A 17 -48.62 28.02 -6.52
CA PRO A 17 -49.21 27.95 -7.89
C PRO A 17 -48.71 26.82 -8.83
N ALA A 18 -49.61 26.44 -9.73
CA ALA A 18 -49.47 26.17 -11.18
C ALA A 18 -48.78 24.89 -11.74
N GLU A 19 -49.61 24.06 -12.37
CA GLU A 19 -49.28 23.16 -13.50
C GLU A 19 -49.43 23.88 -14.86
N PRO A 20 -48.74 23.39 -15.90
CA PRO A 20 -49.36 23.15 -17.21
C PRO A 20 -49.04 21.71 -17.68
N GLY A 21 -49.93 20.90 -18.28
CA GLY A 21 -50.85 21.16 -19.38
C GLY A 21 -50.45 20.25 -20.56
N ALA A 22 -51.24 19.21 -20.84
CA ALA A 22 -50.99 18.16 -21.84
C ALA A 22 -51.83 18.34 -23.13
N ALA A 23 -51.45 17.58 -24.18
CA ALA A 23 -52.08 17.33 -25.50
C ALA A 23 -51.62 18.28 -26.63
N GLU A 24 -51.38 17.89 -27.91
CA GLU A 24 -51.93 16.87 -28.83
C GLU A 24 -50.86 16.47 -29.91
N ALA A 25 -50.75 15.20 -30.33
CA ALA A 25 -51.20 14.58 -31.60
C ALA A 25 -50.22 14.54 -32.82
N THR A 26 -49.93 13.29 -33.22
CA THR A 26 -49.82 12.71 -34.59
C THR A 26 -49.09 13.44 -35.73
N ALA A 27 -48.05 12.79 -36.29
CA ALA A 27 -47.90 12.58 -37.74
C ALA A 27 -46.76 11.59 -38.08
N SER A 28 -47.06 10.69 -39.00
CA SER A 28 -46.23 9.69 -39.68
C SER A 28 -44.97 10.27 -40.35
N THR A 29 -43.95 9.43 -40.58
CA THR A 29 -43.20 9.28 -41.87
C THR A 29 -42.01 8.31 -41.69
N GLU A 30 -42.11 7.12 -42.30
CA GLU A 30 -40.97 6.31 -42.77
C GLU A 30 -40.26 7.03 -43.94
N PRO A 31 -38.96 6.77 -44.18
CA PRO A 31 -38.68 5.94 -45.37
C PRO A 31 -37.43 5.02 -45.28
N ALA A 32 -37.61 3.82 -45.84
CA ALA A 32 -36.82 3.17 -46.89
C ALA A 32 -35.27 3.13 -46.82
N SER A 33 -34.78 1.88 -46.76
CA SER A 33 -33.81 1.23 -47.66
C SER A 33 -32.79 2.09 -48.42
N THR A 34 -31.49 1.75 -48.31
CA THR A 34 -30.54 1.53 -49.43
C THR A 34 -29.20 0.99 -48.89
N GLU A 35 -28.88 -0.28 -49.18
CA GLU A 35 -27.50 -0.75 -49.42
C GLU A 35 -27.08 -0.35 -50.85
N PRO A 36 -25.79 -0.13 -51.16
CA PRO A 36 -25.00 -1.23 -51.75
C PRO A 36 -23.47 -1.22 -51.53
N ALA A 37 -22.91 -2.44 -51.57
CA ALA A 37 -21.75 -2.90 -52.35
C ALA A 37 -20.33 -2.26 -52.17
N SER A 38 -19.45 -3.07 -51.57
CA SER A 38 -18.13 -3.53 -52.06
C SER A 38 -17.32 -2.72 -53.08
N THR A 39 -16.04 -2.45 -52.75
CA THR A 39 -14.93 -2.58 -53.72
C THR A 39 -13.62 -2.93 -53.02
N GLU A 40 -12.89 -3.85 -53.64
CA GLU A 40 -11.64 -4.50 -53.25
C GLU A 40 -10.37 -3.67 -53.50
N SER A 41 -9.24 -4.28 -53.12
CA SER A 41 -7.83 -4.00 -53.51
C SER A 41 -7.14 -2.87 -52.75
N GLY A 42 -5.92 -2.99 -52.26
CA GLY A 42 -4.87 -4.00 -52.41
C GLY A 42 -3.53 -3.27 -52.31
N ALA A 43 -2.59 -3.76 -51.51
CA ALA A 43 -1.14 -3.62 -51.70
C ALA A 43 -0.40 -4.14 -50.46
N ALA A 44 0.12 -5.35 -50.59
CA ALA A 44 1.24 -5.83 -49.81
C ALA A 44 2.52 -5.16 -50.35
N GLU A 45 3.43 -4.77 -49.46
CA GLU A 45 4.84 -4.57 -49.81
C GLU A 45 5.72 -5.27 -48.79
N ALA A 46 6.52 -6.18 -49.32
CA ALA A 46 7.49 -7.01 -48.64
C ALA A 46 8.80 -6.25 -48.42
N THR A 47 9.53 -6.58 -47.35
CA THR A 47 11.00 -6.56 -47.36
C THR A 47 11.53 -7.55 -46.31
N GLU A 48 11.95 -8.71 -46.80
CA GLU A 48 13.03 -9.54 -46.26
C GLU A 48 14.39 -8.97 -46.77
N PRO A 49 15.59 -9.31 -46.22
CA PRO A 49 16.00 -10.71 -46.03
C PRO A 49 17.03 -11.06 -44.91
N ALA A 50 17.18 -12.38 -44.74
CA ALA A 50 18.38 -13.16 -44.39
C ALA A 50 18.84 -13.14 -42.91
N ALA A 51 19.25 -14.24 -42.26
CA ALA A 51 19.62 -15.57 -42.73
C ALA A 51 19.41 -16.64 -41.62
N SER A 52 19.22 -17.86 -42.10
CA SER A 52 19.25 -19.17 -41.43
C SER A 52 20.47 -19.43 -40.56
N ASP A 53 20.28 -20.07 -39.39
CA ASP A 53 20.75 -21.46 -39.15
C ASP A 53 20.20 -22.00 -37.81
N ALA A 54 19.91 -23.30 -37.78
CA ALA A 54 19.52 -24.11 -36.62
C ALA A 54 20.09 -25.54 -36.87
N PRO A 55 19.96 -26.51 -35.96
CA PRO A 55 20.47 -26.66 -34.59
C PRO A 55 21.21 -28.03 -34.39
N ALA A 56 21.90 -28.28 -33.26
CA ALA A 56 22.20 -29.61 -32.64
C ALA A 56 23.08 -29.41 -31.37
N GLU A 57 22.71 -29.88 -30.16
CA GLU A 57 22.97 -31.23 -29.57
C GLU A 57 24.49 -31.56 -29.50
N THR A 58 25.19 -31.95 -28.42
CA THR A 58 24.93 -32.63 -27.13
C THR A 58 26.26 -32.61 -26.31
N PRO A 59 26.29 -32.90 -24.98
CA PRO A 59 27.41 -32.59 -24.07
C PRO A 59 28.38 -33.75 -23.72
N ALA A 60 29.55 -33.37 -23.17
CA ALA A 60 30.54 -34.14 -22.36
C ALA A 60 31.30 -35.32 -23.05
N PRO A 61 32.59 -35.63 -22.73
CA PRO A 61 33.03 -36.15 -21.40
C PRO A 61 34.45 -35.75 -20.88
N GLU A 62 34.63 -35.94 -19.55
CA GLU A 62 35.74 -36.55 -18.73
C GLU A 62 37.21 -36.58 -19.26
N GLU A 63 38.33 -36.57 -18.50
CA GLU A 63 38.71 -36.62 -17.08
C GLU A 63 40.25 -36.36 -16.95
N SER A 64 40.73 -36.08 -15.73
CA SER A 64 42.06 -36.40 -15.17
C SER A 64 43.32 -35.60 -15.58
N THR A 65 43.92 -34.87 -14.63
CA THR A 65 45.19 -35.26 -13.94
C THR A 65 45.76 -34.16 -13.01
N ALA A 66 46.14 -34.59 -11.78
CA ALA A 66 47.14 -34.02 -10.84
C ALA A 66 46.98 -32.55 -10.37
N ALA A 67 46.62 -32.20 -9.13
CA ALA A 67 47.14 -32.58 -7.81
C ALA A 67 48.65 -32.30 -7.60
N GLU A 68 48.98 -31.15 -6.98
CA GLU A 68 50.19 -30.97 -6.17
C GLU A 68 49.94 -29.96 -5.01
N PRO A 69 50.68 -30.10 -3.89
CA PRO A 69 50.13 -29.90 -2.54
C PRO A 69 50.60 -28.64 -1.81
N LEU A 70 49.82 -28.22 -0.81
CA LEU A 70 50.27 -27.27 0.22
C LEU A 70 51.13 -28.00 1.27
N PRO A 71 52.27 -27.42 1.73
CA PRO A 71 53.17 -28.08 2.66
C PRO A 71 52.68 -28.03 4.11
N GLU A 72 52.73 -29.19 4.77
CA GLU A 72 52.66 -29.36 6.22
C GLU A 72 54.01 -29.04 6.89
N VAL A 73 53.95 -28.34 8.02
CA VAL A 73 55.03 -28.27 9.03
C VAL A 73 54.36 -28.07 10.40
N PRO A 74 54.97 -28.50 11.52
CA PRO A 74 54.57 -29.70 12.25
C PRO A 74 54.09 -29.39 13.69
N GLU A 75 53.63 -30.45 14.36
CA GLU A 75 53.14 -30.45 15.73
C GLU A 75 54.20 -30.13 16.81
N GLU A 76 53.63 -29.79 17.97
CA GLU A 76 54.15 -29.75 19.34
C GLU A 76 54.58 -28.39 19.92
N GLY A 77 53.87 -27.98 20.97
CA GLY A 77 54.16 -26.79 21.76
C GLY A 77 53.02 -26.38 22.67
N THR A 78 52.71 -27.23 23.65
CA THR A 78 51.84 -27.01 24.80
C THR A 78 52.05 -25.65 25.45
N VAL A 79 51.00 -24.82 25.54
CA VAL A 79 50.85 -23.84 26.63
C VAL A 79 49.38 -23.73 27.00
N GLN A 80 49.00 -24.35 28.13
CA GLN A 80 47.73 -24.06 28.79
C GLN A 80 47.74 -22.60 29.28
N PRO A 81 46.57 -21.94 29.33
CA PRO A 81 46.25 -21.28 30.58
C PRO A 81 44.95 -21.78 31.19
N ALA A 82 45.07 -22.05 32.49
CA ALA A 82 44.05 -22.50 33.39
C ALA A 82 42.81 -21.59 33.42
N PHE A 83 41.68 -22.13 32.96
CA PHE A 83 40.38 -21.81 33.55
C PHE A 83 39.62 -23.13 33.77
N PRO A 84 39.32 -23.49 35.02
CA PRO A 84 38.65 -24.75 35.33
C PRO A 84 37.13 -24.64 35.16
N GLY A 85 36.57 -25.58 34.40
CA GLY A 85 35.22 -26.12 34.62
C GLY A 85 34.04 -25.36 34.01
N LEU A 86 33.69 -25.70 32.76
CA LEU A 86 32.31 -26.04 32.41
C LEU A 86 32.27 -26.83 31.09
N ASP A 87 32.28 -28.14 31.24
CA ASP A 87 31.93 -29.16 30.26
C ASP A 87 30.46 -29.04 29.86
N ILE A 88 30.16 -28.23 28.84
CA ILE A 88 28.86 -28.28 28.18
C ILE A 88 28.96 -29.30 27.05
N GLY A 89 28.52 -30.50 27.38
CA GLY A 89 28.41 -31.63 26.48
C GLY A 89 27.63 -31.29 25.20
N SER A 90 28.09 -31.91 24.12
CA SER A 90 27.36 -32.16 22.89
C SER A 90 25.98 -32.76 23.18
N GLN A 91 24.93 -31.96 23.09
CA GLN A 91 23.57 -32.45 22.87
C GLN A 91 22.93 -31.67 21.73
N ALA A 92 22.85 -32.34 20.59
CA ALA A 92 21.82 -32.06 19.61
C ALA A 92 20.48 -32.51 20.20
N MET A 93 19.61 -31.54 20.47
CA MET A 93 18.14 -31.62 20.55
C MET A 93 17.70 -30.20 20.16
N GLY A 94 17.16 -30.00 18.96
CA GLY A 94 15.73 -30.15 18.77
C GLY A 94 15.11 -28.78 18.98
N GLY A 95 14.91 -28.04 17.89
CA GLY A 95 14.21 -26.77 17.94
C GLY A 95 12.79 -26.96 18.43
N GLU A 96 12.30 -25.99 19.20
CA GLU A 96 11.00 -25.34 19.06
C GLU A 96 10.85 -24.32 20.20
N GLY A 97 10.44 -23.10 19.84
CA GLY A 97 10.03 -22.09 20.82
C GLY A 97 11.13 -21.11 21.23
N ALA A 98 11.79 -20.46 20.28
CA ALA A 98 12.17 -19.07 20.53
C ALA A 98 10.86 -18.30 20.73
N VAL A 99 10.44 -18.14 21.99
CA VAL A 99 9.34 -17.27 22.37
C VAL A 99 9.71 -15.88 21.90
N ALA A 100 9.22 -15.52 20.71
CA ALA A 100 9.36 -14.20 20.14
C ALA A 100 8.89 -13.22 21.19
N ALA A 101 9.80 -12.38 21.68
CA ALA A 101 9.51 -11.38 22.70
C ALA A 101 8.19 -10.69 22.31
N GLU A 102 7.18 -10.80 23.19
CA GLU A 102 5.84 -10.30 22.86
C GLU A 102 5.94 -8.83 22.44
N PRO A 103 5.49 -8.47 21.23
CA PRO A 103 5.67 -7.12 20.74
C PRO A 103 4.88 -6.17 21.64
N THR A 104 5.56 -5.20 22.25
CA THR A 104 4.91 -4.19 23.08
C THR A 104 3.98 -3.33 22.21
N ILE A 105 2.68 -3.61 22.25
CA ILE A 105 1.68 -2.90 21.42
C ILE A 105 1.44 -1.51 21.98
N ARG A 106 1.59 -0.49 21.13
CA ARG A 106 1.21 0.89 21.44
C ARG A 106 -0.12 1.22 20.77
N GLY A 107 -1.22 0.80 21.38
CA GLY A 107 -2.56 1.23 20.98
C GLY A 107 -3.67 0.53 21.78
N LYS A 108 -4.85 1.14 21.77
CA LYS A 108 -6.03 0.64 22.48
C LYS A 108 -7.15 0.41 21.46
N ILE A 109 -7.88 -0.67 21.66
CA ILE A 109 -9.13 -0.93 20.96
C ILE A 109 -10.22 -0.10 21.67
N ASP A 110 -11.09 0.56 20.89
CA ASP A 110 -12.21 1.32 21.45
C ASP A 110 -13.32 0.40 21.98
N ARG A 111 -14.28 0.95 22.72
CA ARG A 111 -15.44 0.22 23.27
C ARG A 111 -16.26 -0.52 22.21
N PHE A 112 -16.22 -0.04 20.97
CA PHE A 112 -16.92 -0.62 19.82
C PHE A 112 -16.07 -1.66 19.06
N GLY A 113 -14.97 -2.15 19.63
CA GLY A 113 -14.09 -3.11 18.96
C GLY A 113 -13.27 -2.50 17.80
N THR A 114 -13.33 -1.18 17.61
CA THR A 114 -12.60 -0.49 16.53
C THR A 114 -11.14 -0.28 16.93
N ALA A 115 -10.22 -0.78 16.10
CA ALA A 115 -8.80 -0.52 16.25
C ALA A 115 -8.45 0.83 15.61
N ILE A 116 -7.68 1.66 16.34
CA ILE A 116 -7.32 3.01 15.89
C ILE A 116 -5.84 3.04 15.51
N GLY A 117 -5.56 3.52 14.31
CA GLY A 117 -4.21 3.75 13.80
C GLY A 117 -4.01 5.20 13.38
N THR A 118 -2.79 5.71 13.55
CA THR A 118 -2.42 7.02 13.03
C THR A 118 -1.15 6.94 12.22
N GLY A 119 -1.13 7.57 11.05
CA GLY A 119 0.04 7.63 10.19
C GLY A 119 0.34 9.06 9.74
N ARG A 120 1.62 9.34 9.52
CA ARG A 120 2.10 10.68 9.13
C ARG A 120 3.26 10.56 8.16
N ARG A 121 3.20 11.29 7.06
CA ARG A 121 4.28 11.40 6.06
C ARG A 121 4.31 12.81 5.48
N LYS A 122 5.50 13.42 5.43
CA LYS A 122 5.65 14.85 5.09
C LYS A 122 4.70 15.69 5.96
N THR A 123 3.75 16.39 5.36
CA THR A 123 2.72 17.19 6.02
C THR A 123 1.36 16.48 6.13
N SER A 124 1.21 15.29 5.56
CA SER A 124 -0.04 14.53 5.58
C SER A 124 -0.21 13.75 6.88
N VAL A 125 -1.42 13.78 7.42
CA VAL A 125 -1.83 13.06 8.63
C VAL A 125 -3.06 12.23 8.32
N ALA A 126 -2.97 10.92 8.56
CA ALA A 126 -4.08 9.98 8.40
C ALA A 126 -4.50 9.42 9.76
N ARG A 127 -5.82 9.42 10.00
CA ARG A 127 -6.47 8.75 11.13
C ARG A 127 -7.27 7.60 10.55
N VAL A 128 -6.92 6.39 10.93
CA VAL A 128 -7.50 5.15 10.42
C VAL A 128 -8.26 4.46 11.54
N ARG A 129 -9.44 3.96 11.20
CA ARG A 129 -10.27 3.11 12.05
C ARG A 129 -10.51 1.81 11.31
N ILE A 130 -10.29 0.69 11.98
CA ILE A 130 -10.50 -0.64 11.42
C ILE A 130 -11.51 -1.38 12.29
N SER A 131 -12.50 -2.02 11.66
CA SER A 131 -13.36 -3.03 12.27
C SER A 131 -13.35 -4.31 11.43
N ASP A 132 -13.94 -5.38 11.96
CA ASP A 132 -14.35 -6.52 11.13
C ASP A 132 -15.47 -6.10 10.18
N GLY A 133 -15.46 -6.64 8.97
CA GLY A 133 -16.48 -6.34 7.96
C GLY A 133 -16.17 -6.93 6.59
N ASP A 134 -16.80 -6.34 5.56
CA ASP A 134 -16.84 -6.85 4.18
C ASP A 134 -15.61 -6.48 3.34
N GLY A 135 -14.64 -5.74 3.88
CA GLY A 135 -13.48 -5.24 3.13
C GLY A 135 -13.68 -3.85 2.50
N LYS A 136 -14.65 -3.07 2.98
CA LYS A 136 -14.93 -1.73 2.46
C LYS A 136 -13.86 -0.74 2.90
N LEU A 137 -13.22 -0.07 1.94
CA LEU A 137 -12.20 0.94 2.20
C LEU A 137 -12.66 2.32 1.72
N THR A 138 -12.98 3.18 2.68
CA THR A 138 -13.48 4.55 2.43
C THR A 138 -12.47 5.58 2.89
N VAL A 139 -12.13 6.54 2.03
CA VAL A 139 -11.20 7.63 2.30
C VAL A 139 -11.93 8.97 2.22
N ASN A 140 -12.01 9.69 3.34
CA ASN A 140 -12.71 10.98 3.44
C ASN A 140 -14.15 10.96 2.91
N GLY A 141 -14.86 9.84 3.08
CA GLY A 141 -16.25 9.67 2.62
C GLY A 141 -16.40 9.29 1.14
N ARG A 142 -15.30 9.07 0.42
CA ARG A 142 -15.28 8.59 -0.97
C ARG A 142 -14.64 7.22 -1.06
N ASP A 143 -14.92 6.49 -2.13
CA ASP A 143 -14.28 5.21 -2.42
C ASP A 143 -12.78 5.38 -2.71
N MET A 144 -12.01 4.36 -2.35
CA MET A 144 -10.56 4.35 -2.53
C MET A 144 -10.12 4.63 -3.98
N LYS A 145 -10.80 4.01 -4.95
CA LYS A 145 -10.49 4.14 -6.38
C LYS A 145 -10.78 5.53 -6.92
N GLU A 146 -11.79 6.21 -6.36
CA GLU A 146 -12.15 7.57 -6.74
C GLU A 146 -11.19 8.60 -6.12
N TYR A 147 -10.77 8.37 -4.87
CA TYR A 147 -9.89 9.29 -4.16
C TYR A 147 -8.45 9.25 -4.68
N PHE A 148 -7.89 8.05 -4.90
CA PHE A 148 -6.55 7.85 -5.44
C PHE A 148 -6.64 7.51 -6.92
N THR A 149 -6.37 8.48 -7.79
CA THR A 149 -6.46 8.30 -9.24
C THR A 149 -5.35 7.43 -9.82
N LEU A 150 -4.20 7.34 -9.15
CA LEU A 150 -3.05 6.55 -9.60
C LEU A 150 -3.11 5.14 -9.02
N GLU A 151 -2.99 4.13 -9.88
CA GLU A 151 -2.98 2.71 -9.48
C GLU A 151 -1.87 2.40 -8.48
N ARG A 152 -0.68 2.98 -8.67
CA ARG A 152 0.44 2.87 -7.73
C ARG A 152 0.05 3.28 -6.31
N ASP A 153 -0.71 4.36 -6.15
CA ASP A 153 -1.14 4.83 -4.83
C ASP A 153 -2.18 3.86 -4.23
N GLN A 154 -3.06 3.30 -5.06
CA GLN A 154 -4.02 2.29 -4.64
C GLN A 154 -3.32 1.01 -4.14
N GLU A 155 -2.36 0.49 -4.90
CA GLU A 155 -1.59 -0.70 -4.53
C GLU A 155 -0.83 -0.51 -3.21
N MET A 156 -0.23 0.66 -3.00
CA MET A 156 0.48 0.96 -1.75
C MET A 156 -0.45 0.95 -0.53
N VAL A 157 -1.68 1.46 -0.65
CA VAL A 157 -2.65 1.41 0.45
C VAL A 157 -3.13 -0.01 0.73
N LEU A 158 -3.24 -0.86 -0.30
CA LEU A 158 -3.63 -2.27 -0.15
C LEU A 158 -2.49 -3.18 0.34
N ALA A 159 -1.23 -2.79 0.14
CA ALA A 159 -0.06 -3.60 0.49
C ALA A 159 -0.06 -4.17 1.93
N PRO A 160 -0.32 -3.40 3.00
CA PRO A 160 -0.37 -3.96 4.36
C PRO A 160 -1.52 -4.96 4.56
N LEU A 161 -2.66 -4.79 3.87
CA LEU A 161 -3.80 -5.72 3.95
C LEU A 161 -3.54 -7.02 3.19
N LYS A 162 -2.81 -6.93 2.08
CA LYS A 162 -2.35 -8.09 1.30
C LYS A 162 -1.30 -8.88 2.09
N ALA A 163 -0.34 -8.21 2.72
CA ALA A 163 0.72 -8.86 3.49
C ALA A 163 0.20 -9.66 4.69
N THR A 164 -0.93 -9.26 5.29
CA THR A 164 -1.52 -9.93 6.45
C THR A 164 -2.75 -10.79 6.09
N ASP A 165 -2.97 -11.07 4.81
CA ASP A 165 -4.16 -11.79 4.29
C ASP A 165 -5.47 -11.30 4.90
N SER A 166 -5.55 -9.99 5.17
CA SER A 166 -6.68 -9.32 5.82
C SER A 166 -7.57 -8.60 4.82
N LEU A 167 -7.23 -8.68 3.53
CA LEU A 167 -8.04 -8.20 2.44
C LEU A 167 -9.41 -8.90 2.46
N GLY A 168 -10.50 -8.11 2.48
CA GLY A 168 -11.87 -8.65 2.53
C GLY A 168 -12.37 -9.05 3.93
N LYS A 169 -11.54 -9.00 4.97
CA LYS A 169 -11.93 -9.33 6.36
C LYS A 169 -12.23 -8.11 7.21
N VAL A 170 -11.72 -6.95 6.79
CA VAL A 170 -11.71 -5.74 7.61
C VAL A 170 -12.23 -4.54 6.84
N ASP A 171 -13.12 -3.79 7.48
CA ASP A 171 -13.58 -2.49 6.97
C ASP A 171 -12.65 -1.40 7.50
N VAL A 172 -12.31 -0.46 6.62
CA VAL A 172 -11.31 0.56 6.88
C VAL A 172 -11.88 1.93 6.56
N TRP A 173 -12.04 2.75 7.60
CA TRP A 173 -12.41 4.16 7.46
C TRP A 173 -11.21 5.06 7.71
N VAL A 174 -10.89 5.87 6.72
CA VAL A 174 -9.73 6.75 6.74
C VAL A 174 -10.17 8.20 6.67
N LYS A 175 -9.71 9.01 7.63
CA LYS A 175 -9.74 10.47 7.53
C LYS A 175 -8.33 11.01 7.32
N VAL A 176 -8.09 11.68 6.20
CA VAL A 176 -6.77 12.22 5.83
C VAL A 176 -6.83 13.72 5.65
N ASN A 177 -5.86 14.43 6.23
CA ASN A 177 -5.72 15.88 6.10
C ASN A 177 -4.28 16.26 5.73
N GLY A 178 -4.13 17.30 4.91
CA GLY A 178 -2.85 17.93 4.57
C GLY A 178 -2.01 17.20 3.51
N GLY A 179 -0.98 17.90 3.03
CA GLY A 179 -0.05 17.42 2.00
C GLY A 179 -0.73 17.20 0.63
N GLY A 180 -0.21 16.22 -0.13
CA GLY A 180 -0.73 15.83 -1.45
C GLY A 180 -0.90 14.31 -1.55
N PRO A 181 -1.43 13.78 -2.67
CA PRO A 181 -1.91 12.39 -2.78
C PRO A 181 -0.84 11.36 -2.37
N THR A 182 0.37 11.45 -2.93
CA THR A 182 1.48 10.55 -2.60
C THR A 182 1.95 10.61 -1.13
N GLY A 183 1.82 11.77 -0.49
CA GLY A 183 2.09 11.95 0.93
C GLY A 183 0.98 11.32 1.78
N GLN A 184 -0.26 11.48 1.34
CA GLN A 184 -1.45 10.91 1.95
C GLN A 184 -1.42 9.37 1.86
N THR A 185 -1.15 8.79 0.70
CA THR A 185 -0.95 7.33 0.50
C THR A 185 -0.05 6.72 1.57
N GLY A 186 1.16 7.29 1.73
CA GLY A 186 2.12 6.78 2.70
C GLY A 186 1.71 7.01 4.16
N ALA A 187 0.93 8.05 4.45
CA ALA A 187 0.34 8.24 5.77
C ALA A 187 -0.78 7.22 6.04
N VAL A 188 -1.60 6.89 5.05
CA VAL A 188 -2.67 5.88 5.16
C VAL A 188 -2.07 4.49 5.37
N LEU A 189 -1.06 4.11 4.57
CA LEU A 189 -0.34 2.85 4.68
C LEU A 189 0.16 2.60 6.12
N LEU A 190 0.87 3.58 6.70
CA LEU A 190 1.36 3.49 8.08
C LEU A 190 0.21 3.44 9.10
N GLY A 191 -0.89 4.14 8.83
CA GLY A 191 -2.08 4.15 9.68
C GLY A 191 -2.77 2.79 9.72
N ILE A 192 -2.92 2.13 8.57
CA ILE A 192 -3.51 0.78 8.45
C ILE A 192 -2.63 -0.24 9.17
N ALA A 193 -1.32 -0.23 8.91
CA ALA A 193 -0.39 -1.17 9.56
C ALA A 193 -0.44 -1.08 11.09
N ARG A 194 -0.50 0.14 11.65
CA ARG A 194 -0.63 0.34 13.10
C ARG A 194 -1.98 -0.13 13.63
N ALA A 195 -3.06 0.11 12.91
CA ALA A 195 -4.38 -0.36 13.34
C ALA A 195 -4.46 -1.90 13.32
N LEU A 196 -3.87 -2.56 12.32
CA LEU A 196 -3.77 -4.03 12.25
C LEU A 196 -2.93 -4.59 13.41
N GLN A 197 -1.80 -3.97 13.73
CA GLN A 197 -0.96 -4.37 14.87
C GLN A 197 -1.71 -4.28 16.21
N VAL A 198 -2.52 -3.23 16.40
CA VAL A 198 -3.34 -3.07 17.61
C VAL A 198 -4.41 -4.14 17.71
N ARG A 199 -4.92 -4.59 16.57
CA ARG A 199 -5.98 -5.59 16.50
C ARG A 199 -5.47 -7.01 16.73
N ASN A 200 -4.37 -7.38 16.08
CA ASN A 200 -3.71 -8.67 16.27
C ASN A 200 -2.19 -8.48 16.45
N PRO A 201 -1.66 -8.65 17.68
CA PRO A 201 -0.23 -8.53 17.94
C PRO A 201 0.64 -9.49 17.13
N GLY A 202 0.12 -10.67 16.78
CA GLY A 202 0.87 -11.68 16.03
C GLY A 202 1.29 -11.22 14.65
N LEU A 203 0.62 -10.22 14.08
CA LEU A 203 0.95 -9.65 12.77
C LEU A 203 2.16 -8.71 12.80
N HIS A 204 2.70 -8.39 13.98
CA HIS A 204 3.81 -7.44 14.10
C HIS A 204 5.03 -7.84 13.26
N HIS A 205 5.42 -9.11 13.30
CA HIS A 205 6.61 -9.60 12.62
C HIS A 205 6.49 -9.41 11.10
N ILE A 206 5.39 -9.89 10.51
CA ILE A 206 5.07 -9.75 9.08
C ILE A 206 5.06 -8.28 8.65
N LEU A 207 4.43 -7.41 9.45
CA LEU A 207 4.33 -5.97 9.15
C LEU A 207 5.67 -5.23 9.29
N SER A 208 6.53 -5.69 10.20
CA SER A 208 7.86 -5.13 10.42
C SER A 208 8.81 -5.53 9.29
N GLU A 209 8.82 -6.81 8.91
CA GLU A 209 9.61 -7.33 7.79
C GLU A 209 9.21 -6.70 6.46
N GLY A 210 7.90 -6.51 6.23
CA GLY A 210 7.39 -5.80 5.07
C GLY A 210 7.66 -4.28 5.07
N GLY A 211 8.26 -3.74 6.14
CA GLY A 211 8.61 -2.32 6.25
C GLY A 211 7.43 -1.36 6.43
N TYR A 212 6.22 -1.86 6.76
CA TYR A 212 5.00 -1.06 6.84
C TYR A 212 4.87 -0.26 8.15
N LEU A 213 5.59 -0.66 9.19
CA LEU A 213 5.58 0.01 10.50
C LEU A 213 6.57 1.18 10.60
N THR A 214 7.53 1.25 9.68
CA THR A 214 8.57 2.28 9.65
C THR A 214 8.00 3.58 9.11
N ARG A 215 8.10 4.66 9.89
CA ARG A 215 7.71 6.00 9.42
C ARG A 215 8.76 6.56 8.47
N ASP A 216 8.34 6.96 7.27
CA ASP A 216 9.17 7.78 6.37
C ASP A 216 9.41 9.17 6.98
N GLY A 217 10.62 9.38 7.50
CA GLY A 217 11.06 10.60 8.17
C GLY A 217 11.47 11.74 7.22
N ARG A 218 11.43 11.54 5.90
CA ARG A 218 11.85 12.56 4.92
C ARG A 218 10.92 13.78 4.99
N MET A 219 11.52 14.95 5.19
CA MET A 219 10.82 16.25 5.23
C MET A 219 11.45 17.22 4.24
N VAL A 220 10.66 18.18 3.75
CA VAL A 220 11.16 19.24 2.88
C VAL A 220 12.12 20.13 3.66
N GLU A 221 13.37 20.21 3.21
CA GLU A 221 14.35 21.13 3.76
C GLU A 221 13.93 22.58 3.50
N ARG A 222 14.08 23.44 4.52
CA ARG A 222 13.84 24.87 4.37
C ARG A 222 14.82 25.52 3.38
N LYS A 223 14.43 26.63 2.78
CA LYS A 223 15.35 27.49 2.02
C LYS A 223 16.40 28.07 2.98
N LYS A 224 17.68 27.93 2.63
CA LYS A 224 18.80 28.58 3.34
C LYS A 224 19.10 29.93 2.67
N TYR A 225 19.59 30.90 3.44
CA TYR A 225 19.99 32.21 2.90
C TYR A 225 21.18 32.05 1.95
N GLY A 226 21.31 32.95 0.98
CA GLY A 226 22.36 32.87 -0.05
C GLY A 226 22.17 31.77 -1.11
N LEU A 227 21.15 30.92 -1.00
CA LEU A 227 20.83 29.86 -1.96
C LEU A 227 19.49 30.11 -2.68
N LYS A 228 19.38 29.64 -3.93
CA LYS A 228 18.13 29.71 -4.72
C LYS A 228 17.05 28.79 -4.14
N LYS A 229 17.43 27.59 -3.68
CA LYS A 229 16.57 26.59 -3.01
C LYS A 229 17.27 26.05 -1.75
N ALA A 230 16.83 24.93 -1.19
CA ALA A 230 17.45 24.33 0.00
C ALA A 230 18.97 24.09 -0.15
N ARG A 231 19.42 23.61 -1.32
CA ARG A 231 20.84 23.33 -1.62
C ARG A 231 21.37 23.98 -2.90
N ARG A 232 20.49 24.43 -3.81
CA ARG A 232 20.88 24.99 -5.11
C ARG A 232 21.51 26.37 -4.95
N SER A 233 22.80 26.50 -5.22
CA SER A 233 23.53 27.77 -5.24
C SER A 233 23.29 28.58 -6.52
N PHE A 234 23.67 29.85 -6.49
CA PHE A 234 23.86 30.64 -7.70
C PHE A 234 25.14 30.19 -8.41
N GLN A 235 25.26 30.50 -9.71
CA GLN A 235 26.49 30.25 -10.45
C GLN A 235 27.60 31.13 -9.86
N PHE A 236 28.74 30.54 -9.52
CA PHE A 236 29.89 31.25 -8.96
C PHE A 236 30.83 31.70 -10.09
N SER A 237 31.28 32.96 -10.06
CA SER A 237 32.31 33.50 -10.96
C SER A 237 33.64 33.63 -10.24
N LYS A 238 34.66 32.86 -10.63
CA LYS A 238 35.99 32.78 -10.01
C LYS A 238 36.98 33.86 -10.47
N ARG A 239 36.50 35.04 -10.90
CA ARG A 239 37.39 36.07 -11.45
C ARG A 239 38.33 36.63 -10.40
#